data_AF-A0A914L997-F1
#
_entry.id   AF-A0A914L997-F1
#
_cell.length_a   1.000
_cell.length_b   1.000
_cell.length_c   1.000
_cell.angle_alpha   90.00
_cell.angle_beta   90.00
_cell.angle_gamma   90.00
#
_symmetry.space_group_name_H-M   'P 1'
#
loop_
_entity.id
_entity.type
_entity.pdbx_description
1 polymer ?
#
loop_
_entity_poly.entity_id
_entity_poly.type
_entity_poly.pdbx_seq_one_letter_code
_entity_poly.pdbx_strand_id
1 'polypeptide(L)'
;MFEEETLADFVIKIDNETINTHRCVLAQNSEVFKRMLGQNMIEAKIGEIKIVDCSIDCFRAMLEFFYSGEIEINTFEKIGEDLYAIADKYEVVTLKEVCEHYMAMSIRLGGQCRF
;
A
#
# COMPACT_ATOMS: atom_id res chain seq x y z
N MET A 1 -10.84 -2.10 12.78
CA MET A 1 -10.10 -0.82 12.66
C MET A 1 -10.10 -0.25 11.25
N PHE A 2 -9.60 -0.94 10.21
CA PHE A 2 -9.66 -0.40 8.84
C PHE A 2 -11.11 -0.31 8.31
N GLU A 3 -11.85 -1.41 8.36
CA GLU A 3 -13.23 -1.49 7.85
C GLU A 3 -14.26 -0.72 8.71
N GLU A 4 -13.96 -0.54 10.00
CA GLU A 4 -14.86 0.14 10.93
C GLU A 4 -14.70 1.66 10.90
N GLU A 5 -13.66 2.19 10.23
CA GLU A 5 -13.31 3.62 10.13
C GLU A 5 -13.25 4.36 11.48
N THR A 6 -13.15 3.62 12.58
CA THR A 6 -13.16 4.14 13.94
C THR A 6 -11.83 4.81 14.25
N LEU A 7 -11.85 6.09 14.63
CA LEU A 7 -10.68 6.94 14.93
C LEU A 7 -9.83 7.33 13.71
N ALA A 8 -10.35 7.18 12.49
CA ALA A 8 -9.67 7.66 11.30
C ALA A 8 -9.44 9.18 11.36
N ASP A 9 -8.17 9.59 11.25
CA ASP A 9 -7.72 10.98 11.37
C ASP A 9 -7.03 11.48 10.09
N PHE A 10 -7.14 10.70 9.00
CA PHE A 10 -6.58 11.01 7.70
C PHE A 10 -7.44 10.52 6.54
N VAL A 11 -7.45 11.29 5.45
CA VAL A 11 -8.18 10.97 4.23
C VAL A 11 -7.24 10.83 3.05
N ILE A 12 -7.37 9.75 2.28
CA ILE A 12 -6.62 9.54 1.05
C ILE A 12 -7.60 9.63 -0.11
N LYS A 13 -7.33 10.53 -1.06
CA LYS A 13 -8.14 10.74 -2.25
C LYS A 13 -7.42 10.14 -3.46
N ILE A 14 -8.06 9.18 -4.13
CA ILE A 14 -7.53 8.52 -5.32
C ILE A 14 -8.62 8.61 -6.39
N ASP A 15 -8.31 9.27 -7.50
CA ASP A 15 -9.29 9.62 -8.53
C ASP A 15 -10.55 10.32 -7.95
N ASN A 16 -11.69 9.63 -8.01
CA ASN A 16 -12.98 10.08 -7.49
C ASN A 16 -13.39 9.38 -6.18
N GLU A 17 -12.51 8.55 -5.63
CA GLU A 17 -12.73 7.78 -4.41
C GLU A 17 -11.93 8.33 -3.23
N THR A 18 -12.45 8.06 -2.03
CA THR A 18 -11.87 8.50 -0.76
C THR A 18 -11.78 7.33 0.20
N ILE A 19 -10.61 7.19 0.84
CA ILE A 19 -10.35 6.19 1.87
C ILE A 19 -10.01 6.90 3.17
N ASN A 20 -10.75 6.58 4.24
CA ASN A 20 -10.41 7.02 5.59
C ASN A 20 -9.38 6.08 6.20
N THR A 21 -8.34 6.62 6.84
CA THR A 21 -7.26 5.84 7.44
C THR A 21 -6.63 6.58 8.62
N HIS A 22 -5.61 5.96 9.21
CA HIS A 22 -4.95 6.44 10.41
C HIS A 22 -3.53 6.92 10.08
N ARG A 23 -3.18 8.14 10.50
CA ARG A 23 -1.85 8.71 10.29
C ARG A 23 -0.76 7.86 10.91
N CYS A 24 -1.02 7.31 12.09
CA CYS A 24 -0.08 6.46 12.80
C CYS A 24 0.26 5.18 12.04
N VAL A 25 -0.74 4.54 11.41
CA VAL A 25 -0.56 3.32 10.63
C VAL A 25 0.25 3.60 9.36
N LEU A 26 -0.05 4.69 8.66
CA LEU A 26 0.72 5.13 7.50
C LEU A 26 2.18 5.43 7.86
N ALA A 27 2.40 6.23 8.90
CA ALA A 27 3.74 6.63 9.33
C ALA A 27 4.57 5.47 9.91
N GLN A 28 3.93 4.43 10.46
CA GLN A 28 4.62 3.24 10.96
C GLN A 28 5.13 2.36 9.81
N ASN A 29 4.36 2.24 8.73
CA ASN A 29 4.63 1.28 7.66
C ASN A 29 5.35 1.88 6.45
N SER A 30 5.44 3.21 6.35
CA SER A 30 6.04 3.91 5.23
C SER A 30 6.88 5.09 5.71
N GLU A 31 8.17 5.08 5.38
CA GLU A 31 9.05 6.22 5.69
C GLU A 31 8.68 7.47 4.88
N VAL A 32 8.11 7.31 3.68
CA VAL A 32 7.57 8.44 2.90
C VAL A 32 6.38 9.07 3.62
N PHE A 33 5.40 8.28 4.06
CA PHE A 33 4.27 8.82 4.82
C PHE A 33 4.71 9.39 6.16
N LYS A 34 5.67 8.78 6.84
CA LYS A 34 6.24 9.33 8.07
C LYS A 34 6.86 10.71 7.87
N ARG A 35 7.61 10.91 6.79
CA ARG A 35 8.18 12.22 6.43
C ARG A 35 7.08 13.21 6.03
N MET A 36 6.10 12.77 5.24
CA MET A 36 4.97 13.59 4.77
C MET A 36 4.03 14.02 5.91
N LEU A 37 3.82 13.16 6.90
CA LEU A 37 2.96 13.41 8.06
C LEU A 37 3.72 14.05 9.23
N GLY A 38 5.03 14.20 9.10
CA GLY A 38 5.92 14.84 10.05
C GLY A 38 5.63 16.33 10.25
N GLN A 39 6.24 16.93 11.26
CA GLN A 39 5.93 18.31 11.65
C GLN A 39 6.20 19.29 10.50
N ASN A 40 5.23 20.18 10.28
CA ASN A 40 5.21 21.30 9.32
C ASN A 40 4.83 21.05 7.85
N MET A 41 4.44 19.85 7.44
CA MET A 41 3.89 19.64 6.09
C MET A 41 2.40 20.04 6.00
N ILE A 42 1.95 20.39 4.80
CA ILE A 42 0.58 20.89 4.56
C ILE A 42 -0.41 19.73 4.70
N GLU A 43 -0.06 18.57 4.16
CA GLU A 43 -0.78 17.30 4.24
C GLU A 43 -1.09 16.94 5.70
N ALA A 44 -0.09 17.10 6.56
CA ALA A 44 -0.21 16.90 7.99
C ALA A 44 -1.19 17.88 8.68
N LYS A 45 -1.44 19.05 8.10
CA LYS A 45 -2.36 20.08 8.63
C LYS A 45 -3.76 19.98 8.03
N ILE A 46 -3.88 19.65 6.75
CA ILE A 46 -5.17 19.49 6.07
C ILE A 46 -5.82 18.17 6.49
N GLY A 47 -5.02 17.13 6.80
CA GLY A 47 -5.55 15.80 7.15
C GLY A 47 -5.99 15.00 5.93
N GLU A 48 -5.58 15.42 4.72
CA GLU A 48 -5.84 14.68 3.50
C GLU A 48 -4.66 14.72 2.53
N ILE A 49 -4.56 13.69 1.68
CA ILE A 49 -3.63 13.64 0.54
C ILE A 49 -4.35 13.21 -0.72
N LYS A 50 -3.86 13.67 -1.87
CA LYS A 50 -4.30 13.20 -3.17
C LYS A 50 -3.21 12.35 -3.81
N ILE A 51 -3.58 11.15 -4.25
CA ILE A 51 -2.72 10.23 -4.97
C ILE A 51 -3.28 10.08 -6.38
N VAL A 52 -2.41 10.24 -7.38
CA VAL A 52 -2.78 10.21 -8.81
C VAL A 52 -2.06 9.13 -9.60
N ASP A 53 -1.06 8.49 -9.01
CA ASP A 53 -0.17 7.55 -9.69
C ASP A 53 -0.41 6.10 -9.26
N CYS A 54 -1.60 5.76 -8.77
CA CYS A 54 -1.97 4.37 -8.49
C CYS A 54 -3.49 4.18 -8.58
N SER A 55 -3.93 2.96 -8.87
CA SER A 55 -5.34 2.60 -8.77
C SER A 55 -5.78 2.50 -7.32
N ILE A 56 -7.08 2.71 -7.10
CA ILE A 56 -7.73 2.55 -5.79
C ILE A 56 -7.53 1.13 -5.23
N ASP A 57 -7.63 0.11 -6.07
CA ASP A 57 -7.49 -1.30 -5.68
C ASP A 57 -6.07 -1.61 -5.19
N CYS A 58 -5.07 -1.09 -5.89
CA CYS A 58 -3.67 -1.26 -5.51
C CYS A 58 -3.36 -0.59 -4.17
N PHE A 59 -3.86 0.63 -3.98
CA PHE A 59 -3.65 1.35 -2.73
C PHE A 59 -4.43 0.73 -1.57
N ARG A 60 -5.66 0.23 -1.80
CA ARG A 60 -6.43 -0.53 -0.83
C ARG A 60 -5.67 -1.77 -0.38
N ALA A 61 -5.12 -2.55 -1.30
CA ALA A 61 -4.33 -3.73 -0.97
C ALA A 61 -3.11 -3.39 -0.09
N MET A 62 -2.41 -2.29 -0.38
CA MET A 62 -1.32 -1.81 0.49
C MET A 62 -1.82 -1.41 1.88
N LEU A 63 -2.97 -0.72 1.98
CA LEU A 63 -3.55 -0.37 3.27
C LEU A 63 -3.98 -1.62 4.04
N GLU A 64 -4.67 -2.56 3.40
CA GLU A 64 -5.06 -3.84 4.01
C GLU A 64 -3.85 -4.60 4.55
N PHE A 65 -2.72 -4.57 3.83
CA PHE A 65 -1.45 -5.10 4.32
C PHE A 65 -0.96 -4.36 5.57
N PHE A 66 -1.12 -3.05 5.69
CA PHE A 66 -0.72 -2.32 6.91
C PHE A 66 -1.53 -2.73 8.16
N TYR A 67 -2.78 -3.17 7.98
CA TYR A 67 -3.64 -3.57 9.09
C TYR A 67 -3.57 -5.08 9.38
N SER A 68 -3.41 -5.91 8.36
CA SER A 68 -3.42 -7.38 8.48
C SER A 68 -2.02 -8.01 8.50
N GLY A 69 -1.03 -7.37 7.88
CA GLY A 69 0.29 -7.93 7.63
C GLY A 69 0.31 -8.99 6.50
N GLU A 70 -0.80 -9.20 5.80
CA GLU A 70 -0.96 -10.25 4.79
C GLU A 70 -1.48 -9.68 3.47
N ILE A 71 -1.22 -10.39 2.37
CA ILE A 71 -1.75 -10.09 1.03
C ILE A 71 -2.40 -11.34 0.49
N GLU A 72 -3.64 -11.24 0.03
CA GLU A 72 -4.28 -12.35 -0.65
C GLU A 72 -3.58 -12.67 -1.97
N ILE A 73 -3.28 -13.95 -2.19
CA ILE A 73 -2.58 -14.43 -3.41
C ILE A 73 -3.35 -14.03 -4.67
N ASN A 74 -4.68 -14.17 -4.65
CA ASN A 74 -5.54 -13.80 -5.79
C ASN A 74 -5.47 -12.30 -6.12
N THR A 75 -5.23 -11.46 -5.11
CA THR A 75 -5.04 -10.02 -5.27
C THR A 75 -3.65 -9.77 -5.85
N PHE A 76 -2.62 -10.42 -5.30
CA PHE A 76 -1.25 -10.33 -5.79
C PHE A 76 -1.11 -10.75 -7.26
N GLU A 77 -1.78 -11.81 -7.70
CA GLU A 77 -1.73 -12.25 -9.11
C GLU A 77 -2.28 -11.23 -10.09
N LYS A 78 -3.21 -10.36 -9.65
CA LYS A 78 -3.85 -9.34 -10.50
C LYS A 78 -3.08 -8.03 -10.54
N ILE A 79 -2.53 -7.62 -9.40
CA ILE A 79 -1.95 -6.27 -9.22
C ILE A 79 -0.53 -6.30 -8.65
N GLY A 80 0.16 -7.44 -8.66
CA GLY A 80 1.45 -7.63 -7.97
C GLY A 80 2.56 -6.70 -8.46
N GLU A 81 2.62 -6.42 -9.77
CA GLU A 81 3.58 -5.46 -10.35
C GLU A 81 3.31 -4.03 -9.86
N ASP A 82 2.05 -3.60 -9.89
CA ASP A 82 1.64 -2.29 -9.38
C ASP A 82 1.87 -2.18 -7.87
N LEU A 83 1.58 -3.25 -7.12
CA LEU A 83 1.77 -3.33 -5.68
C LEU A 83 3.25 -3.20 -5.29
N TYR A 84 4.13 -3.85 -6.04
CA TYR A 84 5.57 -3.66 -5.89
C TYR A 84 5.99 -2.22 -6.19
N ALA A 85 5.50 -1.63 -7.28
CA ALA A 85 5.83 -0.27 -7.66
C ALA A 85 5.40 0.76 -6.60
N ILE A 86 4.20 0.61 -6.01
CA ILE A 86 3.77 1.51 -4.93
C ILE A 86 4.52 1.24 -3.62
N ALA A 87 4.85 -0.01 -3.32
CA ALA A 87 5.64 -0.36 -2.13
C ALA A 87 7.03 0.28 -2.19
N ASP A 88 7.69 0.25 -3.35
CA ASP A 88 8.95 0.93 -3.58
C ASP A 88 8.80 2.45 -3.48
N LYS A 89 7.79 3.02 -4.15
CA LYS A 89 7.52 4.47 -4.15
C LYS A 89 7.29 5.03 -2.75
N TYR A 90 6.53 4.31 -1.92
CA TYR A 90 6.23 4.73 -0.54
C TYR A 90 7.23 4.17 0.49
N GLU A 91 8.33 3.56 0.07
CA GLU A 91 9.36 2.98 0.94
C GLU A 91 8.78 2.02 2.01
N VAL A 92 7.85 1.16 1.60
CA VAL A 92 7.28 0.10 2.42
C VAL A 92 8.12 -1.17 2.26
N VAL A 93 9.19 -1.27 3.04
CA VAL A 93 10.20 -2.34 2.91
C VAL A 93 9.58 -3.73 3.03
N THR A 94 8.73 -3.96 4.03
CA THR A 94 8.11 -5.27 4.28
C THR A 94 7.21 -5.72 3.14
N LEU A 95 6.38 -4.82 2.61
CA LEU A 95 5.52 -5.11 1.46
C LEU A 95 6.35 -5.41 0.22
N LYS A 96 7.42 -4.64 -0.01
CA LYS A 96 8.33 -4.85 -1.12
C LYS A 96 8.97 -6.25 -1.07
N GLU A 97 9.49 -6.67 0.09
CA GLU A 97 10.07 -8.00 0.29
C GLU A 97 9.06 -9.12 0.02
N VAL A 98 7.81 -8.95 0.48
CA VAL A 98 6.72 -9.89 0.22
C VAL A 98 6.45 -9.99 -1.29
N CYS A 99 6.37 -8.86 -1.99
CA CYS A 99 6.17 -8.83 -3.43
C CYS A 99 7.31 -9.54 -4.18
N GLU A 100 8.56 -9.27 -3.82
CA GLU A 100 9.74 -9.91 -4.42
C GLU A 100 9.72 -11.43 -4.21
N HIS A 101 9.33 -11.88 -3.02
CA HIS A 101 9.21 -13.31 -2.73
C HIS A 101 8.15 -13.99 -3.61
N TYR A 102 6.95 -13.40 -3.73
CA TYR A 102 5.89 -13.95 -4.58
C TYR A 102 6.28 -13.96 -6.07
N MET A 103 6.90 -12.88 -6.57
CA MET A 103 7.40 -12.82 -7.96
C MET A 103 8.50 -13.85 -8.22
N ALA A 104 9.44 -14.03 -7.29
CA ALA A 104 10.48 -15.05 -7.43
C ALA A 104 9.89 -16.48 -7.44
N MET A 105 8.81 -16.71 -6.70
CA MET A 105 8.12 -18.00 -6.66
C MET A 105 7.34 -18.28 -7.95
N SER A 106 6.68 -17.28 -8.55
CA SER A 106 5.96 -17.45 -9.81
C SER A 106 6.91 -17.78 -10.97
N ILE A 107 8.09 -17.16 -11.02
CA ILE A 107 9.14 -17.46 -12.01
C ILE A 107 9.62 -18.92 -11.89
N ARG A 108 9.73 -19.44 -10.66
CA ARG A 108 10.16 -20.84 -10.40
C ARG A 108 9.10 -21.86 -10.80
N LEU A 109 7.81 -21.54 -10.72
CA LEU A 109 6.70 -22.42 -11.07
C LEU A 109 6.36 -22.39 -12.56
N GLY A 110 6.52 -21.24 -13.24
CA GLY A 110 6.38 -21.12 -14.70
C GLY A 110 7.57 -21.63 -15.51
N GLY A 111 8.68 -21.94 -14.85
CA GLY A 111 9.94 -22.34 -15.47
C GLY A 111 10.21 -23.84 -15.62
N GLN A 112 9.22 -24.73 -15.43
CA GLN A 112 9.42 -26.18 -15.60
C GLN A 112 8.45 -26.82 -16.61
N CYS A 113 9.07 -27.50 -17.58
CA CYS A 113 8.54 -28.49 -18.53
C CYS A 113 7.77 -27.98 -19.76
N ARG A 114 8.53 -27.42 -20.72
CA ARG A 114 8.30 -27.71 -22.15
C ARG A 114 9.49 -28.52 -22.68
N PHE A 115 9.39 -29.84 -22.63
CA PHE A 115 10.12 -30.76 -23.50
C PHE A 115 9.08 -31.58 -24.27
#